data_AF-A0A2N8TTV1-F1
#
_entry.id   AF-A0A2N8TTV1-F1
#
_cell.length_a   1.000
_cell.length_b   1.000
_cell.length_c   1.000
_cell.angle_alpha   90.00
_cell.angle_beta   90.00
_cell.angle_gamma   90.00
#
_symmetry.space_group_name_H-M   'P 1'
#
loop_
_entity.id
_entity.type
_entity.pdbx_description
1 polymer ?
#
loop_
_entity_poly.entity_id
_entity_poly.type
_entity_poly.pdbx_seq_one_letter_code
_entity_poly.pdbx_strand_id
1 'polypeptide(L)' 'MDDVQLTRQTALALQQEGKAAYEAGDPHDSSPYNRFGNAEQQFGYQFWTRGYITARSAAEGAQEPAGASTGR' A
#
# COMPACT_ATOMS: atom_id res chain seq x y z
N MET A 1 14.73 -10.84 -17.92
CA MET A 1 14.10 -11.44 -16.74
C MET A 1 14.64 -10.64 -15.59
N ASP A 2 13.99 -9.53 -15.31
CA ASP A 2 14.39 -8.63 -14.23
C ASP A 2 13.97 -9.32 -12.94
N ASP A 3 14.91 -10.07 -12.33
CA ASP A 3 14.77 -10.54 -10.95
C ASP A 3 14.30 -9.35 -10.11
N VAL A 4 13.23 -9.52 -9.33
CA VAL A 4 12.73 -8.48 -8.43
C VAL A 4 13.80 -8.30 -7.37
N GLN A 5 14.79 -7.45 -7.65
CA GLN A 5 15.87 -7.22 -6.70
C GLN A 5 15.23 -6.67 -5.44
N LEU A 6 15.36 -7.40 -4.33
CA LEU A 6 14.82 -7.07 -3.01
C LEU A 6 15.53 -5.84 -2.42
N THR A 7 15.40 -4.72 -3.11
CA THR A 7 16.12 -3.48 -2.87
C THR A 7 15.16 -2.42 -2.36
N ARG A 8 15.74 -1.37 -1.80
CA ARG A 8 14.99 -0.19 -1.35
C ARG A 8 14.19 0.47 -2.48
N GLN A 9 14.75 0.51 -3.70
CA GLN A 9 14.05 1.10 -4.85
C GLN A 9 12.81 0.28 -5.22
N THR A 10 12.94 -1.03 -5.29
CA THR A 10 11.81 -1.93 -5.55
C THR A 10 10.74 -1.80 -4.48
N ALA A 11 11.12 -1.75 -3.20
CA ALA A 11 10.17 -1.53 -2.10
C ALA A 11 9.40 -0.20 -2.22
N LEU A 12 10.05 0.86 -2.71
CA LEU A 12 9.39 2.15 -2.95
C LEU A 12 8.44 2.10 -4.15
N ALA A 13 8.84 1.43 -5.24
CA ALA A 13 7.98 1.22 -6.41
C ALA A 13 6.72 0.43 -6.04
N LEU A 14 6.87 -0.66 -5.29
CA LEU A 14 5.76 -1.47 -4.79
C LEU A 14 4.79 -0.67 -3.92
N GLN A 15 5.31 0.20 -3.05
CA GLN A 15 4.47 1.10 -2.25
C GLN A 15 3.70 2.10 -3.13
N GLN A 16 4.32 2.64 -4.18
CA GLN A 16 3.64 3.54 -5.11
C GLN A 16 2.56 2.80 -5.91
N GLU A 17 2.82 1.56 -6.31
CA GLU A 17 1.85 0.70 -7.00
C GLU A 17 0.62 0.43 -6.12
N GLY A 18 0.82 0.03 -4.86
CA GLY A 18 -0.29 -0.19 -3.92
C GLY A 18 -1.07 1.09 -3.62
N LYS A 19 -0.38 2.24 -3.53
CA LYS A 19 -1.04 3.54 -3.41
C LYS A 19 -1.92 3.83 -4.64
N ALA A 20 -1.40 3.63 -5.84
CA ALA A 20 -2.13 3.88 -7.09
C ALA A 20 -3.37 3.00 -7.22
N ALA A 21 -3.28 1.73 -6.79
CA ALA A 21 -4.43 0.82 -6.75
C ALA A 21 -5.56 1.35 -5.85
N TYR A 22 -5.22 1.87 -4.66
CA TYR A 22 -6.21 2.53 -3.81
C TYR A 22 -6.83 3.77 -4.48
N GLU A 23 -6.00 4.63 -5.09
CA GLU A 23 -6.47 5.83 -5.80
C GLU A 23 -7.36 5.49 -7.02
N ALA A 24 -7.15 4.34 -7.65
CA ALA A 24 -8.01 3.80 -8.70
C ALA A 24 -9.33 3.19 -8.18
N GLY A 25 -9.43 2.97 -6.86
CA GLY A 25 -10.59 2.32 -6.23
C GLY A 25 -10.56 0.79 -6.26
N ASP A 26 -9.41 0.20 -6.56
CA ASP A 26 -9.25 -1.26 -6.55
C ASP A 26 -9.34 -1.80 -5.11
N PRO A 27 -9.93 -2.99 -4.90
CA PRO A 27 -9.96 -3.62 -3.58
C PRO A 27 -8.55 -4.07 -3.15
N HIS A 28 -8.27 -4.09 -1.85
CA HIS A 28 -6.96 -4.55 -1.33
C HIS A 28 -6.57 -5.98 -1.77
N ASP A 29 -7.56 -6.84 -2.02
CA ASP A 29 -7.37 -8.22 -2.50
C ASP A 29 -6.94 -8.29 -3.99
N SER A 30 -6.89 -7.16 -4.70
CA SER A 30 -6.38 -7.09 -6.08
C SER A 30 -4.85 -7.12 -6.18
N SER A 31 -4.15 -7.20 -5.04
CA SER A 31 -2.69 -7.28 -5.01
C SER A 31 -2.20 -8.40 -5.94
N PRO A 32 -1.31 -8.10 -6.91
CA PRO A 32 -0.79 -9.11 -7.82
C PRO A 32 0.17 -10.09 -7.13
N TYR A 33 0.51 -9.83 -5.85
CA TYR A 33 1.50 -10.59 -5.10
C TYR A 33 0.84 -11.57 -4.14
N ASN A 34 1.39 -12.79 -4.06
CA ASN A 34 0.90 -13.81 -3.15
C ASN A 34 1.56 -13.70 -1.76
N ARG A 35 0.74 -13.42 -0.74
CA ARG A 35 1.14 -13.41 0.68
C ARG A 35 1.83 -14.68 1.16
N PHE A 36 1.50 -15.84 0.58
CA PHE A 36 2.05 -17.14 0.96
C PHE A 36 3.02 -17.70 -0.10
N GLY A 37 3.44 -16.86 -1.06
CA GLY A 37 4.34 -17.25 -2.15
C GLY A 37 5.81 -17.33 -1.72
N ASN A 38 6.71 -17.25 -2.70
CA ASN A 38 8.16 -17.17 -2.48
C ASN A 38 8.56 -15.82 -1.83
N ALA A 39 9.86 -15.64 -1.54
CA ALA A 39 10.35 -14.43 -0.89
C ALA A 39 10.03 -13.13 -1.65
N GLU A 40 10.10 -13.15 -2.99
CA GLU A 40 9.77 -12.00 -3.84
C GLU A 40 8.28 -11.67 -3.79
N GLN A 41 7.42 -12.68 -3.82
CA GLN A 41 5.97 -12.52 -3.71
C GLN A 41 5.58 -11.97 -2.34
N GLN A 42 6.20 -12.47 -1.27
CA GLN A 42 5.96 -11.97 0.08
C GLN A 42 6.46 -10.52 0.24
N PHE A 43 7.62 -10.21 -0.33
CA PHE A 43 8.17 -8.85 -0.34
C PHE A 43 7.26 -7.89 -1.11
N GLY A 44 6.85 -8.28 -2.32
CA GLY A 44 5.87 -7.57 -3.14
C GLY A 44 4.59 -7.28 -2.36
N TYR A 45 3.99 -8.32 -1.80
CA TYR A 45 2.75 -8.23 -1.03
C TYR A 45 2.87 -7.27 0.15
N GLN A 46 3.97 -7.37 0.92
CA GLN A 46 4.18 -6.53 2.10
C GLN A 46 4.28 -5.04 1.74
N PHE A 47 5.07 -4.68 0.73
CA PHE A 47 5.29 -3.29 0.37
C PHE A 47 4.13 -2.69 -0.43
N TRP A 48 3.50 -3.47 -1.31
CA TRP A 48 2.27 -3.08 -1.99
C TRP A 48 1.15 -2.81 -0.99
N THR A 49 0.91 -3.74 -0.06
CA THR A 49 -0.11 -3.59 0.99
C THR A 49 0.15 -2.36 1.85
N ARG A 50 1.42 -2.09 2.19
CA ARG A 50 1.79 -0.92 2.97
C ARG A 50 1.46 0.38 2.23
N GLY A 51 1.72 0.45 0.92
CA GLY A 51 1.36 1.59 0.08
C GLY A 51 -0.16 1.81 0.04
N TYR A 52 -0.91 0.74 -0.20
CA TYR A 52 -2.37 0.76 -0.24
C TYR A 52 -2.98 1.24 1.08
N ILE A 53 -2.57 0.66 2.21
CA ILE A 53 -3.06 1.05 3.55
C ILE A 53 -2.70 2.50 3.85
N THR A 54 -1.49 2.94 3.50
CA THR A 54 -1.06 4.33 3.72
C THR A 54 -1.92 5.30 2.93
N ALA A 55 -2.22 4.99 1.66
CA ALA A 55 -3.10 5.79 0.82
C ALA A 55 -4.53 5.84 1.38
N ARG A 56 -5.05 4.70 1.82
CA ARG A 56 -6.33 4.59 2.50
C ARG A 56 -6.38 5.44 3.76
N SER A 57 -5.41 5.30 4.67
CA SER A 57 -5.37 6.09 5.90
C SER A 57 -5.18 7.59 5.64
N ALA A 58 -4.45 7.97 4.58
CA ALA A 58 -4.34 9.37 4.18
C ALA A 58 -5.66 9.92 3.64
N ALA A 59 -6.41 9.13 2.88
CA ALA A 59 -7.73 9.52 2.40
C ALA A 59 -8.78 9.53 3.52
N GLU A 60 -8.76 8.55 4.44
CA GLU A 60 -9.60 8.54 5.65
C GLU A 60 -9.27 9.75 6.55
N GLY A 61 -7.99 10.05 6.76
CA GLY A 61 -7.54 11.22 7.53
C GLY A 61 -7.81 12.56 6.83
N ALA A 62 -7.86 12.61 5.49
CA ALA A 62 -8.33 13.77 4.74
C ALA A 62 -9.85 13.92 4.77
N GLN A 63 -10.58 12.81 4.90
CA GLN A 63 -12.03 12.75 5.08
C GLN A 63 -12.45 13.00 6.54
N GLU A 64 -11.50 13.07 7.47
CA GLU A 64 -11.66 13.75 8.77
C GLU A 64 -11.21 15.22 8.71
N PRO A 65 -12.07 16.15 8.25
CA PRO A 65 -12.02 17.52 8.71
C PRO A 65 -13.14 17.78 9.74
N ALA A 66 -12.77 18.45 10.84
CA ALA A 66 -13.65 19.21 11.73
C ALA A 66 -14.44 18.48 12.85
N GLY A 67 -13.78 17.67 13.68
CA GLY A 67 -14.44 17.11 14.87
C GLY A 67 -13.58 16.75 16.08
N ALA A 68 -12.26 16.97 16.06
CA ALA A 68 -11.40 16.69 17.22
C ALA A 68 -11.59 17.77 18.32
N SER A 69 -12.68 17.63 19.07
CA SER A 69 -12.87 17.97 20.48
C SER A 69 -12.27 19.29 20.95
N THR A 70 -13.04 20.37 20.81
CA THR A 70 -13.00 21.48 21.78
C THR A 70 -13.47 20.96 23.14
N GLY A 71 -12.54 20.79 24.08
CA GLY A 71 -12.76 20.91 25.52
C GLY A 71 -13.49 19.77 26.25
N ARG A 72 -12.79 19.21 27.26
CA ARG A 72 -13.38 19.11 28.60
C ARG A 72 -12.30 19.19 29.67
#